data_AF-A0A370G2K8-F1
#
_entry.id   AF-A0A370G2K8-F1
#
_cell.length_a   1.000
_cell.length_b   1.000
_cell.length_c   1.000
_cell.angle_alpha   90.00
_cell.angle_beta   90.00
_cell.angle_gamma   90.00
#
_symmetry.space_group_name_H-M   'P 1'
#
loop_
_entity.id
_entity.type
_entity.pdbx_description
1 polymer ?
#
loop_
_entity_poly.entity_id
_entity_poly.type
_entity_poly.pdbx_seq_one_letter_code
_entity_poly.pdbx_strand_id
1 'polypeptide(L)' 'MSFIDVHREELGIEPICRELAITPSSYHEHAARMADPARRPALARRDDELKDEIKRVYEARSCVRSHYGYRTGTNRE' A
#
# COMPACT_ATOMS: atom_id res chain seq x y z
N MET A 1 6.73 4.42 -9.01
CA MET A 1 7.98 5.21 -8.96
C MET A 1 7.69 6.43 -8.11
N SER A 2 8.43 6.61 -7.01
CA SER A 2 8.18 7.68 -6.05
C SER A 2 8.74 9.01 -6.56
N PHE A 3 8.21 10.15 -6.09
CA PHE A 3 8.71 11.49 -6.42
C PHE A 3 10.24 11.61 -6.23
N ILE A 4 10.77 10.98 -5.19
CA ILE A 4 12.20 11.01 -4.85
C ILE A 4 13.02 10.30 -5.94
N ASP A 5 12.54 9.18 -6.49
CA ASP A 5 13.26 8.42 -7.51
C ASP A 5 13.46 9.21 -8.80
N VAL A 6 12.49 10.08 -9.14
CA VAL A 6 12.50 10.89 -10.36
C VAL A 6 13.48 12.05 -10.24
N HIS A 7 13.57 12.68 -9.07
CA HIS A 7 14.33 13.93 -8.90
C HIS A 7 15.68 13.76 -8.20
N ARG A 8 16.03 12.55 -7.73
CA ARG A 8 17.28 12.32 -6.99
C ARG A 8 18.56 12.64 -7.76
N GLU A 9 18.56 12.56 -9.08
CA GLU A 9 19.74 12.87 -9.90
C GLU A 9 19.98 14.38 -10.02
N GLU A 10 18.89 15.17 -10.04
CA GLU A 10 18.94 16.63 -10.21
C GLU A 10 19.04 17.37 -8.87
N LEU A 11 18.27 16.95 -7.87
CA LEU A 11 18.14 17.63 -6.58
C LEU A 11 18.93 16.96 -5.45
N GLY A 12 19.33 15.69 -5.62
CA GLY A 12 19.88 14.86 -4.57
C GLY A 12 18.82 14.32 -3.61
N ILE A 13 19.16 13.24 -2.88
CA ILE A 13 18.22 12.57 -1.96
C ILE A 13 18.03 13.39 -0.67
N GLU A 14 19.12 13.90 -0.09
CA GLU A 14 19.12 14.63 1.19
C GLU A 14 18.19 15.86 1.18
N PRO A 15 18.23 16.73 0.16
CA PRO A 15 17.36 17.92 0.11
C PRO A 15 15.89 17.56 -0.03
N ILE A 16 15.55 16.56 -0.86
CA ILE A 16 14.17 16.10 -1.02
C ILE A 16 13.65 15.48 0.28
N CYS A 17 14.46 14.66 0.95
CA CYS A 17 14.07 14.04 2.22
C CYS A 17 13.75 15.09 3.30
N ARG A 18 14.52 16.18 3.34
CA ARG A 18 14.27 17.30 4.25
C ARG A 18 12.91 17.96 4.00
N GLU A 19 12.56 18.22 2.75
CA GLU A 19 11.29 18.87 2.39
C GLU A 19 10.08 17.98 2.68
N LEU A 20 10.22 16.68 2.42
CA LEU A 20 9.17 15.69 2.71
C LEU A 20 9.10 15.28 4.20
N ALA A 21 9.95 15.87 5.06
CA ALA A 21 10.09 15.53 6.47
C ALA A 21 10.32 14.03 6.72
N ILE A 22 11.11 13.38 5.87
CA ILE A 22 11.56 11.99 6.05
C ILE A 22 13.07 11.94 6.27
N THR A 23 13.57 10.83 6.83
CA THR A 23 15.01 10.62 6.97
C THR A 23 15.61 9.92 5.74
N PRO A 24 16.83 10.29 5.31
CA PRO A 24 17.53 9.62 4.21
C PRO A 24 17.72 8.11 4.45
N SER A 25 17.96 7.71 5.71
CA SER A 25 18.08 6.30 6.09
C SER A 25 16.78 5.52 5.84
N SER A 26 15.62 6.11 6.14
CA SER A 26 14.32 5.51 5.87
C SER A 26 14.08 5.35 4.36
N TYR A 27 14.47 6.34 3.56
CA TYR A 27 14.41 6.24 2.10
C TYR A 27 15.28 5.08 1.58
N HIS A 28 16.54 5.00 2.01
CA HIS A 28 17.44 3.93 1.56
C HIS A 28 16.96 2.54 2.00
N GLU A 29 16.42 2.42 3.21
CA GLU A 29 15.84 1.18 3.69
C GLU A 29 14.61 0.77 2.86
N HIS A 30 13.74 1.73 2.54
CA HIS A 30 12.59 1.50 1.67
C HIS A 30 13.03 1.06 0.26
N ALA A 31 13.98 1.77 -0.35
CA ALA A 31 14.56 1.41 -1.64
C ALA A 31 15.17 0.00 -1.64
N ALA A 32 15.87 -0.38 -0.56
CA ALA A 32 16.43 -1.73 -0.41
C ALA A 32 15.35 -2.82 -0.31
N ARG A 33 14.24 -2.56 0.42
CA ARG A 33 13.09 -3.49 0.52
C ARG A 33 12.31 -3.64 -0.78
N MET A 34 12.36 -2.62 -1.65
CA MET A 34 11.74 -2.65 -2.97
C MET A 34 12.60 -3.41 -3.99
N ALA A 35 13.92 -3.25 -3.93
CA ALA A 35 14.86 -3.97 -4.79
C ALA A 35 14.96 -5.46 -4.42
N ASP A 36 14.93 -5.77 -3.12
CA ASP A 36 15.01 -7.14 -2.60
C ASP A 36 13.82 -7.46 -1.69
N PRO A 37 12.82 -8.20 -2.19
CA PRO A 37 11.67 -8.63 -1.39
C PRO A 37 12.05 -9.46 -0.15
N ALA A 38 13.22 -10.12 -0.13
CA ALA A 38 13.68 -10.88 1.04
C ALA A 38 14.07 -9.97 2.22
N ARG A 39 14.38 -8.70 1.97
CA ARG A 39 14.64 -7.68 3.01
C ARG A 39 13.37 -7.13 3.66
N ARG A 40 12.19 -7.53 3.18
CA ARG A 40 10.93 -7.09 3.79
C ARG A 40 10.77 -7.70 5.19
N PRO A 41 10.28 -6.91 6.17
CA PRO A 41 9.96 -7.44 7.49
C PRO A 41 9.00 -8.63 7.42
N ALA A 42 9.13 -9.58 8.36
CA ALA A 42 8.26 -10.75 8.43
C ALA A 42 6.76 -10.38 8.51
N LEU A 43 6.44 -9.28 9.19
CA LEU A 43 5.08 -8.76 9.28
C LEU A 43 4.51 -8.36 7.90
N ALA A 44 5.29 -7.64 7.09
CA ALA A 44 4.85 -7.22 5.75
C ALA A 44 4.54 -8.43 4.85
N ARG A 45 5.31 -9.51 4.98
CA ARG A 45 5.07 -10.76 4.24
C ARG A 45 3.76 -11.42 4.67
N ARG A 46 3.51 -11.50 5.99
CA ARG A 46 2.24 -12.03 6.52
C ARG A 46 1.03 -11.19 6.13
N ASP A 47 1.18 -9.86 6.14
CA ASP A 47 0.11 -8.96 5.73
C ASP A 47 -0.25 -9.17 4.25
N ASP A 48 0.73 -9.42 3.39
CA ASP A 48 0.46 -9.71 1.97
C ASP A 48 -0.33 -11.03 1.81
N GLU A 49 -0.02 -12.07 2.58
CA GLU A 49 -0.81 -13.33 2.62
C GLU A 49 -2.24 -13.10 3.13
N LEU A 50 -2.40 -12.32 4.22
CA LEU A 50 -3.71 -12.05 4.81
C LEU A 50 -4.59 -11.15 3.92
N LYS A 51 -4.00 -10.20 3.18
CA LYS A 51 -4.75 -9.34 2.26
C LYS A 51 -5.52 -10.14 1.21
N ASP A 52 -4.91 -11.19 0.67
CA ASP A 52 -5.56 -12.03 -0.33
C ASP A 52 -6.76 -12.80 0.26
N GLU A 53 -6.61 -13.30 1.49
CA GLU A 53 -7.70 -13.95 2.21
C GLU A 53 -8.85 -12.98 2.51
N ILE A 54 -8.52 -11.79 3.01
CA ILE A 54 -9.51 -10.72 3.29
C ILE A 54 -10.24 -10.34 2.00
N LYS A 55 -9.52 -10.18 0.89
CA LYS A 55 -10.11 -9.86 -0.42
C LYS A 55 -11.06 -10.95 -0.87
N ARG A 56 -10.66 -12.22 -0.78
CA ARG A 56 -11.51 -13.37 -1.12
C ARG A 56 -12.81 -13.39 -0.33
N VAL A 57 -12.76 -13.18 0.99
CA VAL A 57 -13.96 -13.14 1.84
C VAL A 57 -14.83 -11.93 1.49
N TYR A 58 -14.22 -10.78 1.22
CA TYR A 58 -14.95 -9.57 0.83
C TYR A 58 -15.71 -9.77 -0.49
N GLU A 59 -15.08 -10.36 -1.51
CA GLU A 59 -15.70 -10.68 -2.80
C GLU A 59 -16.77 -11.77 -2.70
N ALA A 60 -16.52 -12.83 -1.92
CA ALA A 60 -17.52 -13.87 -1.67
C ALA A 60 -18.75 -13.30 -0.95
N ARG A 61 -18.52 -12.47 0.07
CA ARG A 61 -19.61 -11.76 0.75
C ARG A 61 -20.34 -10.87 -0.24
N SER A 62 -19.67 -10.04 -1.02
CA SER A 62 -20.35 -9.12 -1.95
C SER A 62 -21.19 -9.84 -3.01
N CYS A 63 -20.75 -11.03 -3.46
CA CYS A 63 -21.49 -11.90 -4.39
C CYS A 63 -22.74 -12.53 -3.76
N VAL A 64 -22.61 -13.16 -2.58
CA VAL A 64 -23.78 -13.69 -1.82
C VAL A 64 -24.76 -12.58 -1.55
N ARG A 65 -24.21 -11.41 -1.23
CA ARG A 65 -24.99 -10.22 -1.02
C ARG A 65 -25.76 -10.01 -2.37
N SER A 66 -25.09 -9.86 -3.51
CA SER A 66 -25.77 -9.55 -4.79
C SER A 66 -26.83 -10.58 -5.18
N HIS A 67 -26.66 -11.83 -4.75
CA HIS A 67 -27.60 -12.93 -4.96
C HIS A 67 -28.85 -12.81 -4.07
N TYR A 68 -28.69 -12.42 -2.80
CA TYR A 68 -29.78 -12.04 -1.89
C TYR A 68 -30.06 -10.55 -2.06
N GLY A 69 -30.68 -10.11 -3.16
CA GLY A 69 -30.93 -8.69 -3.43
C GLY A 69 -31.52 -7.92 -2.23
N TYR A 70 -30.68 -7.24 -1.46
CA TYR A 70 -31.13 -6.30 -0.43
C TYR A 70 -31.54 -5.04 -1.15
N ARG A 71 -32.84 -4.77 -1.09
CA ARG A 71 -33.39 -3.43 -1.27
C ARG A 71 -32.70 -2.53 -0.27
N THR A 72 -31.71 -1.77 -0.71
CA THR A 72 -31.34 -0.56 0.02
C THR A 72 -32.47 0.41 -0.20
N GLY A 73 -33.38 0.50 0.77
CA GLY A 73 -34.35 1.59 0.85
C GLY A 73 -33.58 2.91 0.91
N THR A 74 -33.50 3.60 -0.22
CA THR A 74 -33.05 4.99 -0.25
C THR A 74 -34.16 5.82 0.39
N ASN A 75 -34.12 6.02 1.71
CA ASN A 75 -34.84 7.13 2.31
C ASN A 75 -34.11 8.40 1.90
N ARG A 76 -34.66 9.03 0.86
CA ARG A 76 -34.43 10.42 0.51
C ARG A 76 -35.48 11.20 1.31
N GLU A 77 -35.05 11.82 2.40
CA GLU A 77 -35.71 12.99 2.99
C GLU A 77 -34.77 14.19 2.82
#